data_AF-A0A1W9LZA1-F1
#
_entry.id   AF-A0A1W9LZA1-F1
#
_cell.length_a   1.000
_cell.length_b   1.000
_cell.length_c   1.000
_cell.angle_alpha   90.00
_cell.angle_beta   90.00
_cell.angle_gamma   90.00
#
_symmetry.space_group_name_H-M   'P 1'
#
loop_
_entity.id
_entity.type
_entity.pdbx_description
1 polymer ?
#
loop_
_entity_poly.entity_id
_entity_poly.type
_entity_poly.pdbx_seq_one_letter_code
_entity_poly.pdbx_strand_id
1 'polypeptide(L)'
;MKSRIRSSQIKAALSVNSELISLYWDLGRMIVEKQSQSRWGSKLIEQLAKDLKAEFPDMSGFSKTNMLYCRKLYQFYSNQVSLEIGEQVVHQSESSFIPQLVG
;
A
#
# COMPACT_ATOMS: atom_id res chain seq x y z
N MET A 1 -6.56 14.14 -35.53
CA MET A 1 -5.20 13.76 -35.12
C MET A 1 -4.83 14.25 -33.70
N LYS A 2 -4.88 15.56 -33.42
CA LYS A 2 -4.51 16.14 -32.10
C LYS A 2 -5.22 15.49 -30.89
N SER A 3 -6.53 15.22 -31.01
CA SER A 3 -7.30 14.53 -29.95
C SER A 3 -6.78 13.11 -29.67
N ARG A 4 -6.51 12.31 -30.71
CA ARG A 4 -5.96 10.95 -30.55
C ARG A 4 -4.58 10.95 -29.87
N ILE A 5 -3.73 11.94 -30.18
CA ILE A 5 -2.42 12.10 -29.53
C ILE A 5 -2.62 12.39 -28.03
N ARG A 6 -3.47 13.36 -27.69
CA ARG A 6 -3.78 13.68 -26.28
C ARG A 6 -4.38 12.49 -25.53
N SER A 7 -5.33 11.77 -26.13
CA SER A 7 -5.90 10.57 -25.51
C SER A 7 -4.85 9.50 -25.27
N SER A 8 -3.88 9.34 -26.18
CA SER A 8 -2.80 8.37 -26.02
C SER A 8 -1.84 8.77 -24.89
N GLN A 9 -1.51 10.06 -24.77
CA GLN A 9 -0.72 10.59 -23.66
C GLN A 9 -1.41 10.40 -22.30
N ILE A 10 -2.72 10.65 -22.22
CA ILE A 10 -3.50 10.42 -21.00
C ILE A 10 -3.48 8.95 -20.61
N LYS A 11 -3.69 8.03 -21.57
CA LYS A 11 -3.63 6.59 -21.29
C LYS A 11 -2.26 6.16 -20.77
N ALA A 12 -1.20 6.64 -21.39
CA ALA A 12 0.16 6.38 -20.93
C ALA A 12 0.38 6.90 -19.50
N ALA A 13 -0.02 8.14 -19.23
CA ALA A 13 0.10 8.74 -17.90
C ALA A 13 -0.69 7.97 -16.83
N LEU A 14 -1.91 7.52 -17.14
CA LEU A 14 -2.72 6.70 -16.23
C LEU A 14 -2.05 5.35 -15.94
N SER A 15 -1.53 4.69 -16.96
CA SER A 15 -0.83 3.41 -16.80
C SER A 15 0.41 3.57 -15.92
N VAL A 16 1.23 4.58 -16.17
CA VAL A 16 2.42 4.87 -15.37
C VAL A 16 2.04 5.21 -13.93
N ASN A 17 1.02 6.05 -13.74
CA ASN A 17 0.57 6.42 -12.40
C ASN A 17 0.03 5.22 -11.61
N SER A 18 -0.67 4.29 -12.27
CA SER A 18 -1.15 3.04 -11.66
C SER A 18 0.02 2.21 -11.15
N GLU A 19 1.06 2.02 -11.97
CA GLU A 19 2.26 1.26 -11.57
C GLU A 19 3.02 1.94 -10.43
N LEU A 20 3.12 3.28 -10.45
CA LEU A 20 3.75 4.04 -9.37
C LEU A 20 3.00 3.88 -8.04
N ILE A 21 1.66 3.88 -8.07
CA ILE A 21 0.86 3.67 -6.87
C ILE A 21 1.06 2.26 -6.32
N SER A 22 1.05 1.23 -7.19
CA SER A 22 1.35 -0.15 -6.80
C SER A 22 2.74 -0.30 -6.17
N LEU A 23 3.76 0.33 -6.78
CA LEU A 23 5.11 0.33 -6.23
C LEU A 23 5.17 0.96 -4.83
N TYR A 24 4.53 2.11 -4.63
CA TYR A 24 4.51 2.79 -3.33
C TYR A 24 3.73 2.01 -2.27
N TRP A 25 2.69 1.30 -2.69
CA TRP A 25 1.96 0.37 -1.83
C TRP A 25 2.87 -0.76 -1.34
N ASP A 26 3.59 -1.42 -2.24
CA ASP A 26 4.49 -2.54 -1.92
C ASP A 26 5.66 -2.10 -1.03
N LEU A 27 6.22 -0.90 -1.29
CA LEU A 27 7.22 -0.30 -0.41
C LEU A 27 6.67 -0.06 1.00
N GLY A 28 5.44 0.45 1.10
CA GLY A 28 4.75 0.64 2.38
C GLY A 28 4.58 -0.66 3.15
N ARG A 29 4.13 -1.72 2.47
CA ARG A 29 4.01 -3.09 3.02
C ARG A 29 5.35 -3.59 3.55
N MET A 30 6.38 -3.56 2.71
CA MET A 30 7.72 -4.04 3.07
C MET A 30 8.28 -3.31 4.29
N ILE A 31 8.10 -1.99 4.38
CA ILE A 31 8.53 -1.20 5.53
C ILE A 31 7.82 -1.70 6.79
N VAL A 32 6.50 -1.85 6.78
CA VAL A 32 5.74 -2.29 7.95
C VAL A 32 6.12 -3.71 8.38
N GLU A 33 6.24 -4.64 7.44
CA GLU A 33 6.63 -6.03 7.71
C GLU A 33 8.04 -6.14 8.30
N LYS A 34 9.01 -5.42 7.73
CA LYS A 34 10.38 -5.41 8.27
C LYS A 34 10.43 -4.82 9.67
N GLN A 35 9.64 -3.77 9.95
CA GLN A 35 9.56 -3.18 11.29
C GLN A 35 8.85 -4.08 12.31
N SER A 36 7.96 -4.99 11.88
CA SER A 36 7.29 -5.93 12.79
C SER A 36 8.11 -7.17 13.11
N GLN A 37 8.88 -7.67 12.14
CA GLN A 37 9.69 -8.90 12.28
C GLN A 37 11.01 -8.68 13.04
N SER A 38 11.40 -7.43 13.30
CA SER A 38 12.71 -7.11 13.88
C SER A 38 12.71 -5.71 14.53
N ARG A 39 13.65 -5.41 15.44
CA ARG A 39 13.78 -4.05 16.06
C ARG A 39 14.36 -3.01 15.08
N TRP A 40 13.97 -3.05 13.80
CA TRP A 40 14.40 -2.08 12.81
C TRP A 40 13.71 -0.74 13.12
N GLY A 41 14.46 0.13 13.78
CA GLY A 41 13.99 1.45 14.19
C GLY A 41 13.84 2.42 13.00
N SER A 42 13.76 3.71 13.33
CA SER A 42 13.64 4.81 12.36
C SER A 42 14.71 4.82 11.25
N LYS A 43 15.85 4.15 11.46
CA LYS A 43 16.96 4.05 10.50
C LYS A 43 16.65 3.24 9.25
N LEU A 44 15.69 2.31 9.28
CA LEU A 44 15.32 1.51 8.10
C LEU A 44 14.91 2.41 6.93
N ILE A 45 14.04 3.39 7.20
CA ILE A 45 13.49 4.27 6.19
C ILE A 45 14.57 5.18 5.61
N GLU A 46 15.50 5.65 6.46
CA GLU A 46 16.63 6.46 6.02
C GLU A 46 17.58 5.67 5.12
N GLN A 47 17.90 4.45 5.51
CA GLN A 47 18.77 3.57 4.73
C GLN A 47 18.13 3.20 3.39
N LEU A 48 16.86 2.77 3.40
CA LEU A 48 16.13 2.42 2.19
C LEU A 48 16.03 3.61 1.22
N ALA A 49 15.72 4.80 1.73
CA ALA A 49 15.68 6.01 0.90
C ALA A 49 17.05 6.33 0.28
N LYS A 50 18.14 6.15 1.04
CA LYS A 50 19.49 6.37 0.56
C LYS A 50 19.88 5.36 -0.52
N ASP A 51 19.61 4.08 -0.28
CA ASP A 51 19.97 2.99 -1.18
C ASP A 51 19.20 3.10 -2.51
N LEU A 52 17.88 3.33 -2.44
CA LEU A 52 17.06 3.50 -3.65
C LEU A 52 17.47 4.74 -4.45
N LYS A 53 17.84 5.84 -3.79
CA LYS A 53 18.33 7.04 -4.48
C LYS A 53 19.70 6.83 -5.12
N ALA A 54 20.55 5.99 -4.52
CA ALA A 54 21.86 5.65 -5.07
C ALA A 54 21.73 4.72 -6.29
N GLU A 55 20.83 3.74 -6.23
CA GLU A 55 20.58 2.78 -7.31
C GLU A 55 19.82 3.42 -8.48
N PHE A 56 18.87 4.32 -8.19
CA PHE A 56 18.01 4.97 -9.19
C PHE A 56 18.13 6.50 -9.13
N PRO A 57 19.30 7.07 -9.50
CA PRO A 57 19.57 8.50 -9.34
C PRO A 57 18.66 9.40 -10.19
N ASP A 58 18.21 8.91 -11.35
CA ASP A 58 17.33 9.65 -12.27
C ASP A 58 15.85 9.58 -11.84
N MET A 59 15.49 8.71 -10.89
CA MET A 59 14.13 8.57 -10.41
C MET A 59 13.87 9.50 -9.23
N SER A 60 12.93 10.43 -9.42
CA SER A 60 12.32 11.15 -8.31
C SER A 60 11.34 10.25 -7.54
N GLY A 61 11.20 10.45 -6.24
CA GLY A 61 10.21 9.75 -5.42
C GLY A 61 10.78 8.86 -4.31
N PHE A 62 12.10 8.68 -4.23
CA PHE A 62 12.71 7.87 -3.18
C PHE A 62 13.25 8.68 -1.98
N SER A 63 12.63 9.83 -1.69
CA SER A 63 13.00 10.62 -0.51
C SER A 63 12.54 9.93 0.78
N LYS A 64 13.23 10.20 1.89
CA LYS A 64 12.82 9.76 3.24
C LYS A 64 11.35 10.11 3.53
N THR A 65 10.92 11.31 3.16
CA THR A 65 9.55 11.77 3.34
C THR A 65 8.56 10.91 2.54
N ASN A 66 8.88 10.58 1.28
CA ASN A 66 8.00 9.75 0.46
C ASN A 66 7.91 8.32 1.01
N MET A 67 9.01 7.76 1.53
CA MET A 67 8.98 6.46 2.21
C MET A 67 8.09 6.45 3.46
N LEU A 68 8.09 7.54 4.24
CA LEU A 68 7.15 7.71 5.36
C LEU A 68 5.70 7.76 4.88
N TYR A 69 5.44 8.39 3.72
CA TYR A 69 4.10 8.38 3.12
C TYR A 69 3.70 6.99 2.61
N CYS A 70 4.60 6.24 1.98
CA CYS A 70 4.36 4.86 1.58
C CYS A 70 3.94 4.01 2.80
N ARG A 71 4.68 4.12 3.91
CA ARG A 71 4.32 3.44 5.17
C ARG A 71 2.93 3.85 5.66
N LYS A 72 2.65 5.16 5.73
CA LYS A 72 1.35 5.68 6.19
C LYS A 72 0.20 5.22 5.29
N LEU A 73 0.39 5.26 3.97
CA LEU A 73 -0.57 4.80 2.98
C LEU A 73 -0.92 3.34 3.24
N TYR A 74 0.10 2.47 3.31
CA TYR A 74 -0.11 1.06 3.58
C TYR A 74 -0.85 0.84 4.91
N GLN A 75 -0.35 1.42 6.02
CA GLN A 75 -0.97 1.27 7.34
C GLN A 75 -2.43 1.73 7.37
N PHE A 76 -2.75 2.85 6.73
CA PHE A 76 -4.10 3.40 6.74
C PHE A 76 -5.10 2.46 6.05
N TYR A 77 -4.79 2.05 4.81
CA TYR A 77 -5.71 1.22 4.04
C TYR A 77 -5.65 -0.26 4.43
N SER A 78 -4.51 -0.78 4.90
CA SER A 78 -4.44 -2.15 5.43
C SER A 78 -5.29 -2.31 6.68
N ASN A 79 -5.33 -1.28 7.54
CA ASN A 79 -6.16 -1.29 8.73
C ASN A 79 -7.65 -1.21 8.38
N GLN A 80 -8.04 -0.39 7.40
CA GLN A 80 -9.44 -0.34 6.94
C GLN A 80 -9.91 -1.66 6.33
N VAL A 81 -9.11 -2.25 5.43
CA VAL A 81 -9.43 -3.55 4.83
C VAL A 81 -9.55 -4.64 5.91
N SER A 82 -8.69 -4.60 6.93
CA SER A 82 -8.76 -5.56 8.05
C SER A 82 -10.05 -5.39 8.89
N LEU A 83 -10.53 -4.16 9.06
CA LEU A 83 -11.79 -3.87 9.77
C LEU A 83 -13.01 -4.33 8.97
N GLU A 84 -13.06 -4.05 7.67
CA GLU A 84 -14.17 -4.46 6.79
C GLU A 84 -14.27 -6.00 6.70
N ILE A 85 -13.14 -6.69 6.54
CA ILE A 85 -13.12 -8.16 6.55
C ILE A 85 -13.51 -8.70 7.93
N GLY A 86 -13.04 -8.07 9.01
CA GLY A 86 -13.42 -8.43 10.38
C GLY A 86 -14.94 -8.35 10.60
N GLU A 87 -15.56 -7.24 10.20
CA GLU A 87 -17.02 -7.06 10.30
C GLU A 87 -17.79 -8.05 9.42
N GLN A 88 -17.34 -8.31 8.20
CA GLN A 88 -17.98 -9.29 7.30
C GLN A 88 -17.89 -10.73 7.85
N VAL A 89 -16.74 -11.12 8.41
CA VAL A 89 -16.56 -12.44 9.03
C VAL A 89 -17.41 -12.57 10.29
N VAL A 90 -17.48 -11.53 11.13
CA VAL A 90 -18.32 -11.52 12.33
C VAL A 90 -19.81 -11.65 11.94
N HIS A 91 -20.28 -10.86 10.97
CA HIS A 91 -21.67 -10.95 10.48
C HIS A 91 -22.02 -12.31 9.87
N GLN A 92 -21.11 -12.94 9.12
CA GLN A 92 -21.31 -14.30 8.60
C GLN A 92 -21.30 -15.36 9.71
N SER A 93 -20.51 -15.16 10.77
CA SER A 93 -20.48 -16.07 11.91
C SER A 93 -21.76 -16.00 12.76
N GLU A 94 -22.32 -14.80 12.98
CA GLU A 94 -23.57 -14.61 13.74
C GLU A 94 -24.80 -15.16 13.01
N SER A 95 -24.83 -15.09 11.68
CA SER A 95 -25.95 -15.62 10.87
C SER A 95 -25.97 -17.15 10.75
N SER A 96 -24.90 -17.83 11.18
CA SER A 96 -24.82 -19.30 11.26
C SER A 96 -25.16 -19.86 12.64
N PHE A 97 -25.34 -19.00 13.66
CA PHE A 97 -25.65 -19.39 15.03
C PHE A 97 -27.11 -19.08 15.35
N ILE A 98 -28.05 -19.75 14.69
CA ILE A 98 -29.42 -19.85 15.21
C ILE A 98 -29.46 -21.12 16.06
N PRO A 99 -29.42 -21.04 17.40
CA PRO A 99 -29.59 -22.22 18.23
C PRO A 99 -31.01 -22.73 18.06
N GLN A 100 -31.14 -23.91 17.46
CA GLN A 100 -32.43 -24.59 17.34
C GLN A 100 -32.82 -25.10 18.73
N LEU A 101 -33.81 -24.46 19.35
CA LEU A 101 -34.45 -24.96 20.56
C LEU A 101 -35.24 -26.21 20.19
N VAL A 102 -34.67 -27.37 20.46
CA VAL A 102 -35.42 -28.64 20.45
C VAL A 102 -36.19 -28.70 21.76
N GLY A 103 -37.53 -28.64 21.66
CA GLY A 103 -38.49 -28.94 22.71
C GLY A 103 -39.50 -29.95 22.21
#